data_AF-A0A4Y2JBQ3-F1
#
_entry.id   AF-A0A4Y2JBQ3-F1
#
_cell.length_a   1.000
_cell.length_b   1.000
_cell.length_c   1.000
_cell.angle_alpha   90.00
_cell.angle_beta   90.00
_cell.angle_gamma   90.00
#
_symmetry.space_group_name_H-M   'P 1'
#
loop_
_entity.id
_entity.type
_entity.pdbx_description
1 polymer ?
#
loop_
_entity_poly.entity_id
_entity_poly.type
_entity_poly.pdbx_seq_one_letter_code
_entity_poly.pdbx_strand_id
1 'polypeptide(L)'
;MLADDWRLSLRMIVEELMISLESVSNIVREHLQKSKICARFVPHKLSDEQKQHRMETSEYFIDECDRNPQFLETMITGDDSWCYQYDSETKRQSMEWCSSSQKNVVWPNLGLRLC
;
A
#
# COMPACT_ATOMS: atom_id res chain seq x y z
N MET A 1 -23.27 -3.91 0.88
CA MET A 1 -22.20 -4.46 1.75
C MET A 1 -20.81 -4.34 1.12
N LEU A 2 -20.43 -5.13 0.11
CA LEU A 2 -19.09 -5.00 -0.52
C LEU A 2 -18.90 -3.70 -1.33
N ALA A 3 -19.99 -3.05 -1.75
CA ALA A 3 -19.96 -1.73 -2.37
C ALA A 3 -19.74 -0.60 -1.35
N ASP A 4 -20.17 -0.81 -0.11
CA ASP A 4 -20.11 0.18 0.97
C ASP A 4 -18.80 0.08 1.75
N ASP A 5 -18.33 -1.15 2.00
CA ASP A 5 -17.04 -1.43 2.62
C ASP A 5 -16.26 -2.52 1.84
N TRP A 6 -15.22 -2.08 1.14
CA TRP A 6 -14.34 -2.93 0.36
C TRP A 6 -13.29 -3.67 1.22
N ARG A 7 -13.16 -3.34 2.51
CA ARG A 7 -12.17 -3.95 3.42
C ARG A 7 -12.68 -5.23 4.07
N LEU A 8 -13.98 -5.51 3.96
CA LEU A 8 -14.62 -6.67 4.56
C LEU A 8 -13.88 -7.97 4.25
N SER A 9 -13.77 -8.82 5.27
CA SER A 9 -13.25 -10.17 5.11
C SER A 9 -14.37 -11.12 4.74
N LEU A 10 -14.06 -12.21 4.03
CA LEU A 10 -15.06 -13.24 3.72
C LEU A 10 -15.73 -13.79 4.98
N ARG A 11 -15.02 -13.84 6.12
CA ARG A 11 -15.59 -14.29 7.40
C ARG A 11 -16.66 -13.34 7.94
N MET A 12 -16.44 -12.03 7.84
CA MET A 12 -17.45 -11.04 8.24
C MET A 12 -18.71 -11.15 7.37
N ILE A 13 -18.55 -11.46 6.08
CA ILE A 13 -19.69 -11.68 5.17
C ILE A 13 -20.45 -12.95 5.53
N VAL A 14 -19.74 -14.03 5.86
CA VAL A 14 -20.34 -15.28 6.36
C VAL A 14 -21.15 -15.03 7.63
N GLU A 15 -20.60 -14.26 8.57
CA GLU A 15 -21.25 -13.93 9.83
C GLU A 15 -22.48 -13.05 9.64
N GLU A 16 -22.44 -12.10 8.71
CA GLU A 16 -23.60 -11.23 8.43
C GLU A 16 -24.72 -11.98 7.68
N LEU A 17 -24.37 -12.77 6.68
CA LEU A 17 -25.33 -13.41 5.79
C LEU A 17 -25.73 -14.84 6.20
N MET A 18 -25.05 -15.42 7.21
CA MET A 18 -25.27 -16.78 7.71
C MET A 18 -25.20 -17.86 6.61
N ILE A 19 -24.38 -17.64 5.58
CA ILE A 19 -24.13 -18.60 4.49
C ILE A 19 -22.71 -19.17 4.56
N SER A 20 -22.49 -20.33 3.93
CA SER A 20 -21.18 -20.98 3.98
C SER A 20 -20.07 -20.12 3.35
N LEU A 21 -18.85 -20.24 3.88
CA LEU A 21 -17.67 -19.54 3.35
C LEU A 21 -17.43 -19.82 1.86
N GLU A 22 -17.69 -21.05 1.43
CA GLU A 22 -17.57 -21.45 0.03
C GLU A 22 -18.59 -20.72 -0.85
N SER A 23 -19.84 -20.62 -0.40
CA SER A 23 -20.88 -19.87 -1.11
C SER A 23 -20.50 -18.40 -1.24
N VAL A 24 -20.02 -17.78 -0.15
CA VAL A 24 -19.53 -16.40 -0.18
C VAL A 24 -18.36 -16.25 -1.16
N SER A 25 -17.38 -17.15 -1.09
CA SER A 25 -16.22 -17.12 -2.00
C SER A 25 -16.64 -17.23 -3.46
N ASN A 26 -17.55 -18.15 -3.78
CA ASN A 26 -18.06 -18.35 -5.14
C ASN A 26 -18.87 -17.14 -5.63
N ILE A 27 -19.74 -16.58 -4.80
CA ILE A 27 -20.49 -15.37 -5.14
C ILE A 27 -19.54 -14.20 -5.42
N VAL A 28 -18.56 -13.98 -4.55
CA VAL A 28 -17.60 -12.86 -4.70
C VAL A 28 -16.75 -13.01 -5.95
N ARG A 29 -16.25 -14.21 -6.24
CA ARG A 29 -15.35 -14.47 -7.37
C ARG A 29 -16.07 -14.66 -8.70
N GLU A 30 -17.07 -15.52 -8.75
CA GLU A 30 -17.69 -15.94 -10.03
C GLU A 30 -18.85 -15.03 -10.42
N HIS A 31 -19.70 -14.65 -9.47
CA HIS A 31 -20.90 -13.87 -9.77
C HIS A 31 -20.63 -12.35 -9.74
N LEU A 32 -19.81 -11.88 -8.79
CA LEU A 32 -19.46 -10.46 -8.66
C LEU A 32 -18.14 -10.10 -9.35
N GLN A 33 -17.34 -11.08 -9.75
CA GLN A 33 -16.04 -10.90 -10.41
C GLN A 33 -15.09 -9.98 -9.62
N LYS A 34 -15.09 -10.12 -8.29
CA LYS A 34 -14.24 -9.35 -7.38
C LYS A 34 -13.09 -10.19 -6.84
N SER A 35 -11.92 -9.58 -6.78
CA SER A 35 -10.73 -10.14 -6.13
C SER A 35 -10.27 -9.23 -4.99
N LYS A 36 -9.71 -9.83 -3.93
CA LYS A 36 -9.15 -9.07 -2.82
C LYS A 36 -7.70 -8.72 -3.15
N ILE A 37 -7.41 -7.43 -3.23
CA ILE A 37 -6.07 -6.90 -3.48
C ILE A 37 -5.51 -6.24 -2.23
N CYS A 38 -4.18 -6.23 -2.10
CA CYS A 38 -3.52 -5.51 -1.03
C CYS A 38 -3.66 -4.00 -1.27
N ALA A 39 -3.96 -3.25 -0.20
CA ALA A 39 -3.94 -1.80 -0.26
C ALA A 39 -2.51 -1.32 -0.55
N ARG A 40 -2.39 -0.27 -1.37
CA ARG A 40 -1.10 0.39 -1.62
C ARG A 40 -0.78 1.33 -0.46
N PHE A 41 0.48 1.34 -0.03
CA PHE A 41 0.95 2.31 0.95
C PHE A 41 0.98 3.72 0.31
N VAL A 42 0.42 4.70 1.01
CA VAL A 42 0.42 6.11 0.60
C VAL A 42 1.14 6.89 1.71
N PRO A 43 2.27 7.56 1.42
CA PRO A 43 3.09 8.22 2.44
C PRO A 43 2.33 9.23 3.29
N HIS A 44 1.47 10.03 2.65
CA HIS A 44 0.72 11.10 3.32
C HIS A 44 -0.72 11.17 2.82
N LYS A 45 -1.64 11.47 3.74
CA LYS A 45 -3.00 11.88 3.41
C LYS A 45 -3.00 13.38 3.11
N LEU A 46 -3.21 13.75 1.86
CA LEU A 46 -3.22 15.14 1.43
C LEU A 46 -4.53 15.85 1.81
N SER A 47 -4.44 17.12 2.20
CA SER A 47 -5.59 18.03 2.28
C SER A 47 -6.10 18.36 0.87
N ASP A 48 -7.32 18.90 0.79
CA ASP A 48 -7.88 19.29 -0.52
C ASP A 48 -7.11 20.46 -1.15
N GLU A 49 -6.62 21.39 -0.33
CA GLU A 49 -5.71 22.46 -0.77
C GLU A 49 -4.39 21.91 -1.33
N GLN A 50 -3.76 20.94 -0.66
CA GLN A 50 -2.54 20.30 -1.15
C GLN A 50 -2.76 19.55 -2.46
N LYS A 51 -3.94 18.95 -2.67
CA LYS A 51 -4.29 18.31 -3.94
C LYS A 51 -4.44 19.36 -5.04
N GLN A 52 -5.16 20.44 -4.76
CA GLN A 52 -5.37 21.53 -5.72
C GLN A 52 -4.04 22.12 -6.17
N HIS A 53 -3.18 22.48 -5.21
CA HIS A 53 -1.86 23.02 -5.50
C HIS A 53 -1.00 22.06 -6.34
N ARG A 54 -1.07 20.75 -6.05
CA ARG A 54 -0.37 19.73 -6.85
C ARG A 54 -0.91 19.64 -8.27
N MET A 55 -2.22 19.74 -8.47
CA MET A 55 -2.82 19.72 -9.82
C MET A 55 -2.36 20.94 -10.62
N GLU A 56 -2.46 22.13 -10.05
CA GLU A 56 -2.04 23.39 -10.68
C GLU A 56 -0.55 23.39 -11.04
N THR A 57 0.30 22.94 -10.12
CA THR A 57 1.74 22.82 -10.36
C THR A 57 2.04 21.83 -11.48
N SER A 58 1.31 20.70 -11.52
CA SER A 58 1.50 19.69 -12.55
C SER A 58 1.05 20.19 -13.92
N GLU A 59 -0.08 20.89 -13.98
CA GLU A 59 -0.60 21.51 -15.20
C GLU A 59 0.40 22.53 -15.76
N TYR A 60 0.95 23.40 -14.90
CA TYR A 60 2.01 24.32 -15.29
C TYR A 60 3.22 23.60 -15.91
N PHE A 61 3.68 22.51 -15.30
CA PHE A 61 4.82 21.76 -15.82
C PHE A 61 4.52 21.08 -17.15
N ILE A 62 3.32 20.54 -17.34
CA ILE A 62 2.88 19.94 -18.61
C ILE A 62 2.90 21.00 -19.71
N ASP A 63 2.25 22.13 -19.44
CA ASP A 63 2.18 23.28 -20.35
C ASP A 63 3.57 23.79 -20.77
N GLU A 64 4.50 23.85 -19.83
CA GLU A 64 5.87 24.32 -20.11
C GLU A 64 6.67 23.31 -20.94
N CYS A 65 6.47 22.00 -20.69
CA CYS A 65 7.06 20.95 -21.52
C CYS A 65 6.52 21.00 -22.97
N ASP A 66 5.23 21.27 -23.14
CA ASP A 66 4.61 21.36 -24.46
C ASP A 66 5.08 22.60 -25.24
N ARG A 67 5.30 23.73 -24.55
CA ARG A 67 5.83 24.96 -25.16
C ARG A 67 7.30 24.86 -25.53
N ASN A 68 8.11 24.20 -24.70
CA ASN A 68 9.55 24.12 -24.84
C ASN A 68 10.04 22.67 -24.69
N PRO A 69 10.32 21.98 -25.81
CA PRO A 69 10.80 20.59 -25.77
C PRO A 69 12.11 20.39 -24.99
N GLN A 70 12.95 21.41 -24.85
CA GLN A 70 14.19 21.36 -24.08
C GLN A 70 14.02 21.70 -22.60
N PHE A 71 12.81 22.02 -22.13
CA PHE A 71 12.56 22.48 -20.77
C PHE A 71 13.14 21.52 -19.70
N LEU A 72 12.88 20.22 -19.84
CA LEU A 72 13.38 19.22 -18.90
C LEU A 72 14.91 19.10 -18.90
N GLU A 73 15.60 19.43 -20.00
CA GLU A 73 17.07 19.39 -20.07
C GLU A 73 17.72 20.47 -19.20
N THR A 74 16.97 21.52 -18.85
CA THR A 74 17.44 22.61 -17.98
C THR A 74 17.20 22.32 -16.50
N MET A 75 16.42 21.30 -16.16
CA MET A 75 16.02 21.01 -14.79
C MET A 75 17.08 20.17 -14.08
N ILE A 76 17.55 20.68 -12.94
CA ILE A 76 18.44 19.94 -12.04
C ILE A 76 17.64 19.61 -10.78
N THR A 77 17.49 18.32 -10.48
CA THR A 77 16.79 17.83 -9.28
C THR A 77 17.76 17.10 -8.36
N GLY A 78 17.52 17.18 -7.06
CA GLY A 78 18.22 16.39 -6.05
C GLY A 78 17.29 16.12 -4.87
N ASP A 79 17.49 14.98 -4.21
CA ASP A 79 16.81 14.60 -2.97
C ASP A 79 17.81 13.84 -2.09
N ASP A 80 17.64 13.94 -0.78
CA ASP A 80 18.49 13.29 0.20
C ASP A 80 17.80 12.01 0.69
N SER A 81 18.40 10.87 0.36
CA SER A 81 17.94 9.58 0.86
C SER A 81 18.88 9.07 1.95
N TRP A 82 18.30 8.53 3.03
CA TRP A 82 19.07 7.83 4.06
C TRP A 82 19.51 6.47 3.55
N CYS A 83 20.82 6.22 3.55
CA CYS A 83 21.39 4.91 3.23
C CYS A 83 21.87 4.24 4.52
N TYR A 84 21.35 3.04 4.79
CA TYR A 84 21.87 2.22 5.88
C TYR A 84 23.28 1.73 5.56
N GLN A 85 24.12 1.55 6.59
CA GLN A 85 25.46 1.00 6.44
C GLN A 85 25.45 -0.49 6.05
N TYR A 86 24.31 -1.17 6.24
CA TYR A 86 24.11 -2.58 5.97
C TYR A 86 22.76 -2.81 5.30
N ASP A 87 22.65 -3.91 4.56
CA ASP A 87 21.38 -4.36 3.98
C ASP A 87 20.53 -5.02 5.08
N SER A 88 19.51 -4.31 5.56
CA SER A 88 18.55 -4.88 6.51
C SER A 88 17.72 -5.98 5.85
N GLU A 89 17.57 -7.13 6.51
CA GLU A 89 16.68 -8.18 6.04
C GLU A 89 15.23 -7.68 5.96
N THR A 90 14.57 -7.98 4.84
CA THR A 90 13.12 -7.76 4.73
C THR A 90 12.37 -8.68 5.69
N LYS A 91 11.16 -8.30 6.08
CA LYS A 91 10.26 -9.11 6.91
C LYS A 91 10.09 -10.56 6.42
N ARG A 92 10.20 -10.78 5.09
CA ARG A 92 10.10 -12.11 4.48
C ARG A 92 11.41 -12.89 4.60
N GLN A 93 12.56 -12.22 4.51
CA GLN A 93 13.87 -12.85 4.68
C GLN A 93 14.10 -13.28 6.13
N SER A 94 13.66 -12.48 7.10
CA SER A 94 13.83 -12.75 8.52
C SER A 94 12.78 -13.74 9.11
N MET A 95 12.08 -14.51 8.28
CA MET A 95 11.07 -15.47 8.75
C MET A 95 11.74 -16.75 9.26
N GLU A 96 11.55 -17.04 10.54
CA GLU A 96 12.08 -18.24 11.19
C GLU A 96 10.97 -19.22 11.57
N TRP A 97 11.26 -20.52 11.50
CA TRP A 97 10.36 -21.57 11.97
C TRP A 97 10.43 -21.66 13.50
N CYS A 98 9.29 -21.55 14.17
CA CYS A 98 9.20 -21.72 15.63
C CYS A 98 8.44 -22.99 16.01
N SER A 99 8.95 -23.69 17.02
CA SER A 99 8.26 -24.83 17.65
C SER A 99 7.02 -24.36 18.40
N SER A 100 5.98 -25.19 18.43
CA SER A 100 4.65 -24.88 19.02
C SER A 100 4.68 -24.46 20.51
N SER A 101 5.79 -24.72 21.20
CA SER A 101 6.03 -24.40 22.61
C SER A 101 6.67 -23.03 22.86
N GLN A 102 7.23 -22.36 21.84
CA GLN A 102 7.82 -21.02 21.98
C GLN A 102 6.78 -19.94 21.69
N LYS A 103 6.31 -19.26 22.74
CA LYS A 103 5.32 -18.17 22.64
C LYS A 103 5.93 -16.78 22.45
N ASN A 104 7.26 -16.65 22.52
CA ASN A 104 7.94 -15.37 22.36
C ASN A 104 9.21 -15.55 21.53
N VAL A 105 9.14 -15.12 20.27
CA VAL A 105 10.34 -14.73 19.53
C VAL A 105 10.70 -13.34 20.03
N VAL A 106 11.66 -13.26 20.95
CA VAL A 106 12.27 -11.98 21.31
C VAL A 106 13.24 -11.65 20.19
N TRP A 107 12.84 -10.74 19.31
CA TRP A 107 13.71 -10.14 18.31
C TRP A 107 14.82 -9.38 19.06
N PRO A 108 16.09 -9.82 19.01
CA PRO A 108 17.15 -9.12 19.70
C PRO A 108 17.37 -7.79 18.99
N ASN A 109 17.02 -6.69 19.66
CA ASN A 109 17.52 -5.33 19.46
C ASN A 109 18.00 -4.99 18.04
N LEU A 110 17.08 -4.83 17.10
CA LEU A 110 17.24 -3.97 15.94
C LEU A 110 16.07 -2.99 15.95
N GLY A 111 16.41 -1.70 15.98
CA GLY A 111 15.51 -0.60 16.29
C GLY A 111 14.14 -0.69 15.65
N LEU A 112 13.13 -0.40 16.47
CA LEU A 112 11.75 -0.08 16.12
C LEU A 112 11.46 0.07 14.62
N ARG A 113 10.88 -1.00 14.07
CA ARG A 113 9.58 -1.03 13.38
C ARG A 113 9.19 0.23 12.59
N LEU A 114 9.00 0.07 11.28
CA LEU A 114 7.73 0.33 10.58
C LEU A 114 7.86 -0.07 9.10
N CYS A 115 7.13 -1.12 8.72
CA CYS A 115 6.53 -1.34 7.41
C CYS A 115 5.17 -2.00 7.66
#